data_AF-A0A8K0T1T6-F1
#
_entry.id   AF-A0A8K0T1T6-F1
#
_cell.length_a   1.000
_cell.length_b   1.000
_cell.length_c   1.000
_cell.angle_alpha   90.00
_cell.angle_beta   90.00
_cell.angle_gamma   90.00
#
_symmetry.space_group_name_H-M   'P 1'
#
loop_
_entity.id
_entity.type
_entity.pdbx_description
1 polymer ?
#
loop_
_entity_poly.entity_id
_entity_poly.type
_entity_poly.pdbx_seq_one_letter_code
_entity_poly.pdbx_strand_id
1 'polypeptide(L)'
;MAYVGLGSLSPELLHEILVLVRPSDLRVLPRVCRALNNFIRGNQALFRAMYLNLLDKPPTMKLDWEEEMKTYIRLQHVCSLRDVDAKKSALPFVYNAVERLLKNASSTGEVAPCTTTHAASRNVMALKRLFSDEINQTAFMQRSHLFQRVRAGRLLVKFEDKLREDHQQSAKLHCLHGSPLRKSSRISLRRINHWRAHPYACSKVYDTREHTRNTKWGPFRDDESGKVDWEKVEAILVVLFFNMRDNCAMSQSFNEAWSNPFSGAWSGSYLSTLPPEPDSLAARDPYGITGIWYRVVCFLDYHDFFSFNFPVNDGLPRDTPRPPLHVGDETRLIVMKLWVTSMEPPGPEDGQDLPVVHFAGTSQALDDSWTEHNAPDTEPEGRVDARGTVRLSKEGEVRWTITSIFDGQERWRSECVQVGGVRSARGVVGNWFARYAAIKGAVSYP
;
A
#
# COMPACT_ATOMS: atom_id res chain seq x y z
N MET A 1 22.81 -47.12 -32.94
CA MET A 1 22.55 -45.89 -32.17
C MET A 1 21.51 -46.21 -31.11
N ALA A 2 21.89 -46.25 -29.84
CA ALA A 2 20.92 -46.41 -28.76
C ALA A 2 20.11 -45.10 -28.66
N TYR A 3 18.81 -45.16 -28.88
CA TYR A 3 17.91 -44.04 -28.62
C TYR A 3 17.81 -43.88 -27.10
N VAL A 4 18.62 -43.00 -26.52
CA VAL A 4 18.53 -42.62 -25.11
C VAL A 4 17.29 -41.75 -24.96
N GLY A 5 16.25 -42.30 -24.34
CA GLY A 5 15.04 -41.55 -24.01
C GLY A 5 15.29 -40.61 -22.83
N LEU A 6 14.52 -39.52 -22.74
CA LEU A 6 14.59 -38.59 -21.59
C LEU A 6 14.37 -39.32 -20.24
N GLY A 7 13.59 -40.42 -20.25
CA GLY A 7 13.33 -41.25 -19.08
C GLY A 7 14.47 -42.19 -18.67
N SER A 8 15.54 -42.31 -19.46
CA SER A 8 16.75 -43.08 -19.11
C SER A 8 17.92 -42.21 -18.63
N LEU A 9 17.72 -40.89 -18.52
CA LEU A 9 18.69 -39.99 -17.92
C LEU A 9 18.77 -40.17 -16.41
N SER A 10 19.91 -39.80 -15.82
CA SER A 10 20.05 -39.79 -14.36
C SER A 10 19.09 -38.77 -13.73
N PRO A 11 18.65 -38.98 -12.48
CA PRO A 11 17.80 -38.04 -11.76
C PRO A 11 18.34 -36.60 -11.72
N GLU A 12 19.66 -36.44 -11.66
CA GLU A 12 20.36 -35.16 -11.61
C GLU A 12 20.29 -34.43 -12.95
N LEU A 13 20.55 -35.13 -14.06
CA LEU A 13 20.41 -34.55 -15.40
C LEU A 13 18.96 -34.19 -15.71
N LEU A 14 18.02 -35.03 -15.29
CA LEU A 14 16.60 -34.74 -15.43
C LEU A 14 16.19 -33.52 -14.59
N HIS A 15 16.74 -33.37 -13.38
CA HIS A 15 16.53 -32.19 -12.55
C HIS A 15 16.98 -30.91 -13.26
N GLU A 16 18.23 -30.87 -13.72
CA GLU A 16 18.79 -29.69 -14.40
C GLU A 16 18.00 -29.30 -15.66
N ILE A 17 17.58 -30.29 -16.45
CA ILE A 17 16.74 -30.04 -17.63
C ILE A 17 15.40 -29.43 -17.22
N LEU A 18 14.72 -30.01 -16.22
CA LEU A 18 13.40 -29.57 -15.79
C LEU A 18 13.43 -28.19 -15.12
N VAL A 19 14.54 -27.82 -14.48
CA VAL A 19 14.73 -26.50 -13.88
C VAL A 19 14.71 -25.37 -14.93
N LEU A 20 15.14 -25.65 -16.15
CA LEU A 20 15.17 -24.70 -17.28
C LEU A 20 13.83 -24.60 -18.03
N VAL A 21 12.88 -25.49 -17.75
CA VAL A 21 11.57 -25.50 -18.41
C VAL A 21 10.70 -24.36 -17.87
N ARG A 22 9.82 -23.84 -18.72
CA ARG A 22 8.85 -22.83 -18.29
C ARG A 22 7.92 -23.40 -17.21
N PRO A 23 7.62 -22.65 -16.15
CA PRO A 23 6.74 -23.11 -15.06
C PRO A 23 5.38 -23.62 -15.55
N SER A 24 4.80 -23.01 -16.59
CA SER A 24 3.53 -23.44 -17.18
C SER A 24 3.54 -24.90 -17.63
N ASP A 25 4.68 -25.38 -18.11
CA ASP A 25 4.81 -26.68 -18.77
C ASP A 25 4.89 -27.81 -17.72
N LEU A 26 5.20 -27.49 -16.46
CA LEU A 26 5.12 -28.43 -15.32
C LEU A 26 3.71 -28.97 -15.05
N ARG A 27 2.66 -28.30 -15.54
CA ARG A 27 1.29 -28.85 -15.46
C ARG A 27 1.05 -29.96 -16.49
N VAL A 28 1.82 -29.95 -17.58
CA VAL A 28 1.66 -30.85 -18.73
C VAL A 28 2.60 -32.03 -18.60
N LEU A 29 3.85 -31.82 -18.18
CA LEU A 29 4.89 -32.86 -18.10
C LEU A 29 4.48 -34.11 -17.29
N PRO A 30 3.83 -34.01 -16.12
CA PRO A 30 3.34 -35.19 -15.38
C PRO A 30 2.29 -36.01 -16.13
N ARG A 31 1.67 -35.47 -17.18
CA ARG A 31 0.68 -36.17 -18.02
C ARG A 31 1.31 -36.90 -19.20
N VAL A 32 2.58 -36.64 -19.50
CA VAL A 32 3.30 -37.23 -20.65
C VAL A 32 3.66 -38.68 -20.38
N CYS A 33 4.25 -38.99 -19.22
CA CYS A 33 4.57 -40.37 -18.84
C CYS A 33 4.64 -40.55 -17.32
N ARG A 34 4.55 -41.82 -16.86
CA ARG A 34 4.61 -42.16 -15.42
C ARG A 34 5.95 -41.80 -14.79
N ALA A 35 7.06 -41.94 -15.51
CA ALA A 35 8.40 -41.62 -14.99
C ALA A 35 8.52 -40.12 -14.63
N LEU A 36 8.09 -39.23 -15.52
CA LEU A 36 8.06 -37.78 -15.27
C LEU A 36 7.09 -37.41 -14.15
N ASN A 37 5.92 -38.05 -14.10
CA ASN A 37 4.96 -37.83 -13.01
C ASN A 37 5.57 -38.17 -11.65
N ASN A 38 6.16 -39.36 -11.53
CA ASN A 38 6.80 -39.83 -10.31
C ASN A 38 7.99 -38.96 -9.89
N PHE A 39 8.74 -38.41 -10.87
CA PHE A 39 9.87 -37.54 -10.59
C PHE A 39 9.47 -36.14 -10.12
N ILE A 40 8.39 -35.59 -10.67
CA ILE A 40 7.95 -34.22 -10.38
C ILE A 40 7.11 -34.16 -9.09
N ARG A 41 6.25 -35.15 -8.86
CA ARG A 41 5.29 -35.13 -7.74
C ARG A 41 6.02 -35.22 -6.40
N GLY A 42 5.79 -34.24 -5.52
CA GLY A 42 6.42 -34.19 -4.19
C GLY A 42 7.89 -33.78 -4.20
N ASN A 43 8.46 -33.42 -5.36
CA ASN A 43 9.87 -33.08 -5.48
C ASN A 43 10.14 -31.62 -5.07
N GLN A 44 10.21 -31.40 -3.76
CA GLN A 44 10.46 -30.08 -3.17
C GLN A 44 11.76 -29.44 -3.64
N ALA A 45 12.80 -30.24 -3.92
CA ALA A 45 14.08 -29.74 -4.42
C ALA A 45 13.94 -29.11 -5.82
N LEU A 46 13.20 -29.77 -6.72
CA LEU A 46 12.92 -29.26 -8.07
C LEU A 46 12.15 -27.95 -8.02
N PHE A 47 11.05 -27.92 -7.27
CA PHE A 47 10.24 -26.70 -7.15
C PHE A 47 11.01 -25.56 -6.49
N ARG A 48 11.87 -25.85 -5.51
CA ARG A 48 12.75 -24.86 -4.89
C ARG A 48 13.75 -24.29 -5.88
N ALA A 49 14.45 -25.13 -6.64
CA ALA A 49 15.43 -24.67 -7.64
C ALA A 49 14.77 -23.79 -8.69
N MET A 50 13.60 -24.20 -9.19
CA MET A 50 12.83 -23.39 -10.13
C MET A 50 12.33 -22.07 -9.54
N TYR A 51 11.85 -22.09 -8.30
CA TYR A 51 11.41 -20.90 -7.60
C TYR A 51 12.55 -19.88 -7.49
N LEU A 52 13.72 -20.30 -6.98
CA LEU A 52 14.87 -19.42 -6.79
C LEU A 52 15.49 -18.91 -8.10
N ASN A 53 15.28 -19.60 -9.21
CA ASN A 53 15.69 -19.13 -10.53
C ASN A 53 14.78 -18.02 -11.07
N LEU A 54 13.51 -17.97 -10.66
CA LEU A 54 12.51 -17.06 -11.20
C LEU A 54 12.15 -15.91 -10.26
N LEU A 55 12.15 -16.19 -8.97
CA LEU A 55 11.67 -15.36 -7.89
C LEU A 55 12.81 -15.13 -6.88
N ASP A 56 12.54 -14.26 -5.91
CA ASP A 56 13.50 -13.88 -4.87
C ASP A 56 13.73 -15.02 -3.87
N LYS A 57 14.85 -14.98 -3.15
CA LYS A 57 15.07 -15.90 -2.03
C LYS A 57 14.23 -15.42 -0.84
N PRO A 58 13.20 -16.17 -0.40
CA PRO A 58 12.31 -15.70 0.66
C PRO A 58 13.07 -15.58 1.99
N PRO A 59 12.63 -14.69 2.90
CA PRO A 59 13.25 -14.53 4.22
C PRO A 59 13.25 -15.84 5.03
N THR A 60 12.21 -16.67 4.87
CA THR A 60 12.10 -17.99 5.50
C THR A 60 12.16 -19.09 4.43
N MET A 61 13.04 -20.07 4.62
CA MET A 61 13.20 -21.21 3.70
C MET A 61 12.27 -22.39 4.01
N LYS A 62 11.49 -22.31 5.09
CA LYS A 62 10.49 -23.31 5.48
C LYS A 62 9.18 -23.08 4.74
N LEU A 63 9.18 -23.33 3.44
CA LEU A 63 8.00 -23.20 2.57
C LEU A 63 7.67 -24.54 1.90
N ASP A 64 6.40 -24.72 1.55
CA ASP A 64 6.00 -25.73 0.58
C ASP A 64 6.27 -25.18 -0.83
N TRP A 65 7.43 -25.54 -1.39
CA TRP A 65 7.89 -25.04 -2.68
C TRP A 65 6.96 -25.49 -3.82
N GLU A 66 6.35 -26.67 -3.69
CA GLU A 66 5.38 -27.17 -4.65
C GLU A 66 4.10 -26.32 -4.64
N GLU A 67 3.59 -25.96 -3.47
CA GLU A 67 2.43 -25.07 -3.33
C GLU A 67 2.73 -23.66 -3.85
N GLU A 68 3.87 -23.07 -3.50
CA GLU A 68 4.26 -21.72 -3.94
C GLU A 68 4.38 -21.65 -5.47
N MET A 69 5.04 -22.63 -6.08
CA MET A 69 5.17 -22.67 -7.53
C MET A 69 3.83 -22.91 -8.23
N LYS A 70 2.98 -23.80 -7.71
CA LYS A 70 1.62 -24.00 -8.26
C LYS A 70 0.77 -22.74 -8.15
N THR A 71 0.88 -22.02 -7.03
CA THR A 71 0.18 -20.75 -6.81
C THR A 71 0.63 -19.70 -7.82
N TYR A 72 1.94 -19.56 -8.03
CA TYR A 72 2.49 -18.65 -9.04
C TYR A 72 2.05 -19.02 -10.47
N ILE A 73 2.12 -20.29 -10.86
CA ILE A 73 1.66 -20.75 -12.19
C ILE A 73 0.16 -20.49 -12.38
N ARG A 74 -0.65 -20.75 -11.35
CA ARG A 74 -2.09 -20.48 -11.40
C ARG A 74 -2.37 -18.97 -11.50
N LEU A 75 -1.62 -18.13 -10.81
CA LEU A 75 -1.71 -16.67 -10.93
C LEU A 75 -1.40 -16.23 -12.37
N GLN A 76 -0.32 -16.72 -12.97
CA GLN A 76 0.02 -16.44 -14.37
C GLN A 76 -1.11 -16.84 -15.32
N HIS A 77 -1.72 -18.01 -15.10
CA HIS A 77 -2.84 -18.48 -15.91
C HIS A 77 -4.09 -17.63 -15.76
N VAL A 78 -4.49 -17.27 -14.53
CA VAL A 78 -5.65 -16.40 -14.29
C VAL A 78 -5.44 -15.03 -14.94
N CYS A 79 -4.25 -14.45 -14.82
CA CYS A 79 -3.90 -13.18 -15.44
C CYS A 79 -3.86 -13.24 -16.99
N SER A 80 -3.65 -14.41 -17.59
CA SER A 80 -3.62 -14.57 -19.06
C SER A 80 -4.98 -14.81 -19.69
N LEU A 81 -6.03 -15.11 -18.90
CA LEU A 81 -7.40 -15.19 -19.39
C LEU A 81 -7.83 -13.86 -20.02
N ARG A 82 -8.67 -13.87 -21.05
CA ARG A 82 -9.20 -12.63 -21.65
C ARG A 82 -10.54 -12.20 -21.07
N ASP A 83 -11.31 -13.17 -20.56
CA ASP A 83 -12.63 -12.92 -19.99
C ASP A 83 -12.54 -12.26 -18.62
N VAL A 84 -13.13 -11.08 -18.49
CA VAL A 84 -13.19 -10.30 -17.24
C VAL A 84 -14.11 -10.97 -16.23
N ASP A 85 -15.22 -11.58 -16.67
CA ASP A 85 -16.20 -12.17 -15.76
C ASP A 85 -15.65 -13.46 -15.12
N ALA A 86 -14.95 -14.30 -15.90
CA ALA A 86 -14.21 -15.43 -15.35
C ALA A 86 -13.11 -15.01 -14.35
N LYS A 87 -12.50 -13.83 -14.52
CA LYS A 87 -11.51 -13.29 -13.56
C LYS A 87 -12.15 -12.82 -12.26
N LYS A 88 -13.39 -12.35 -12.28
CA LYS A 88 -14.05 -11.79 -11.07
C LYS A 88 -14.15 -12.81 -9.94
N SER A 89 -14.48 -14.07 -10.23
CA SER A 89 -14.56 -15.11 -9.20
C SER A 89 -13.19 -15.47 -8.60
N ALA A 90 -12.10 -15.11 -9.27
CA ALA A 90 -10.73 -15.43 -8.84
C ALA A 90 -10.09 -14.38 -7.92
N LEU A 91 -10.79 -13.28 -7.59
CA LEU A 91 -10.22 -12.18 -6.78
C LEU A 91 -9.63 -12.64 -5.45
N PRO A 92 -10.31 -13.44 -4.60
CA PRO A 92 -9.71 -13.88 -3.33
C PRO A 92 -8.43 -14.69 -3.52
N PHE A 93 -8.36 -15.50 -4.57
CA PHE A 93 -7.15 -16.26 -4.90
C PHE A 93 -6.01 -15.32 -5.35
N VAL A 94 -6.31 -14.38 -6.26
CA VAL A 94 -5.31 -13.42 -6.77
C VAL A 94 -4.79 -12.53 -5.65
N TYR A 95 -5.67 -12.04 -4.79
CA TYR A 95 -5.32 -11.28 -3.59
C TYR A 95 -4.30 -12.03 -2.73
N ASN A 96 -4.64 -13.26 -2.31
CA ASN A 96 -3.76 -14.08 -1.47
C ASN A 96 -2.42 -14.42 -2.16
N ALA A 97 -2.44 -14.70 -3.47
CA ALA A 97 -1.24 -15.00 -4.23
C ALA A 97 -0.29 -13.79 -4.32
N VAL A 98 -0.84 -12.57 -4.52
CA VAL A 98 -0.05 -11.33 -4.54
C VAL A 98 0.53 -11.04 -3.16
N GLU A 99 -0.26 -11.16 -2.10
CA GLU A 99 0.24 -10.96 -0.73
C GLU A 99 1.35 -11.95 -0.37
N ARG A 100 1.22 -13.24 -0.72
CA ARG A 100 2.28 -14.24 -0.52
C ARG A 100 3.56 -13.87 -1.27
N LEU A 101 3.45 -13.46 -2.53
CA LEU A 101 4.61 -13.05 -3.33
C LEU A 101 5.31 -11.82 -2.74
N LEU A 102 4.56 -10.83 -2.25
CA LEU A 102 5.13 -9.64 -1.61
C LEU A 102 5.74 -9.97 -0.24
N LYS A 103 5.10 -10.84 0.55
CA LYS A 103 5.65 -11.33 1.83
C LYS A 103 6.97 -12.10 1.64
N ASN A 104 7.08 -12.84 0.54
CA ASN A 104 8.26 -13.61 0.18
C ASN A 104 9.27 -12.81 -0.67
N ALA A 105 9.02 -11.52 -0.94
CA ALA A 105 9.95 -10.68 -1.67
C ALA A 105 11.19 -10.39 -0.82
N SER A 106 12.34 -10.29 -1.49
CA SER A 106 13.60 -9.90 -0.86
C SER A 106 14.40 -9.04 -1.82
N SER A 107 15.34 -8.26 -1.27
CA SER A 107 16.26 -7.47 -2.10
C SER A 107 17.17 -8.40 -2.91
N THR A 108 17.40 -8.06 -4.18
CA THR A 108 18.44 -8.67 -5.00
C THR A 108 19.83 -8.09 -4.73
N GLY A 109 19.94 -7.13 -3.79
CA GLY A 109 21.16 -6.35 -3.55
C GLY A 109 21.31 -5.13 -4.46
N GLU A 110 20.35 -4.93 -5.37
CA GLU A 110 20.32 -3.82 -6.32
C GLU A 110 19.19 -2.85 -5.98
N VAL A 111 19.32 -1.62 -6.49
CA VAL A 111 18.25 -0.62 -6.39
C VAL A 111 17.27 -0.82 -7.54
N ALA A 112 15.97 -0.67 -7.26
CA ALA A 112 14.93 -0.78 -8.26
C ALA A 112 15.10 0.30 -9.35
N PRO A 113 14.79 -0.01 -10.62
CA PRO A 113 14.87 0.97 -11.70
C PRO A 113 14.03 2.22 -11.38
N CYS A 114 14.60 3.40 -11.67
CA CYS A 114 13.99 4.71 -11.50
C CYS A 114 13.80 5.17 -10.04
N THR A 115 14.50 4.56 -9.07
CA THR A 115 14.48 4.98 -7.66
C THR A 115 15.88 4.88 -7.05
N THR A 116 16.11 5.56 -5.94
CA THR A 116 17.33 5.51 -5.13
C THR A 116 17.10 4.84 -3.78
N THR A 117 15.84 4.75 -3.34
CA THR A 117 15.44 4.28 -2.00
C THR A 117 14.71 2.93 -2.01
N HIS A 118 14.37 2.37 -3.18
CA HIS A 118 13.65 1.09 -3.23
C HIS A 118 14.59 -0.05 -3.63
N ALA A 119 14.54 -1.16 -2.90
CA ALA A 119 15.21 -2.39 -3.28
C ALA A 119 14.55 -3.06 -4.50
N ALA A 120 15.37 -3.57 -5.41
CA ALA A 120 14.93 -4.40 -6.52
C ALA A 120 14.49 -5.79 -6.03
N SER A 121 13.45 -6.34 -6.66
CA SER A 121 12.86 -7.65 -6.35
C SER A 121 12.34 -8.31 -7.62
N ARG A 122 12.67 -9.59 -7.81
CA ARG A 122 12.15 -10.42 -8.91
C ARG A 122 10.66 -10.69 -8.74
N ASN A 123 10.17 -10.82 -7.51
CA ASN A 123 8.73 -10.98 -7.23
C ASN A 123 7.94 -9.76 -7.69
N VAL A 124 8.42 -8.56 -7.36
CA VAL A 124 7.84 -7.29 -7.81
C VAL A 124 7.87 -7.18 -9.33
N MET A 125 8.98 -7.56 -9.97
CA MET A 125 9.09 -7.56 -11.43
C MET A 125 8.10 -8.53 -12.09
N ALA A 126 7.90 -9.72 -11.52
CA ALA A 126 6.91 -10.68 -11.98
C ALA A 126 5.47 -10.13 -11.87
N LEU A 127 5.13 -9.52 -10.72
CA LEU A 127 3.83 -8.88 -10.49
C LEU A 127 3.61 -7.72 -11.46
N LYS A 128 4.59 -6.84 -11.63
CA LYS A 128 4.54 -5.72 -12.59
C LYS A 128 4.25 -6.19 -14.01
N ARG A 129 4.84 -7.31 -14.44
CA ARG A 129 4.56 -7.91 -15.74
C ARG A 129 3.11 -8.41 -15.85
N LEU A 130 2.61 -9.11 -14.83
CA LEU A 130 1.24 -9.65 -14.83
C LEU A 130 0.17 -8.58 -14.83
N PHE A 131 0.35 -7.51 -14.06
CA PHE A 131 -0.60 -6.40 -13.95
C PHE A 131 -0.28 -5.23 -14.89
N SER A 132 0.62 -5.42 -15.87
CA SER A 132 0.80 -4.45 -16.96
C SER A 132 -0.41 -4.37 -17.89
N ASP A 133 -1.22 -5.44 -17.94
CA ASP A 133 -2.47 -5.50 -18.69
C ASP A 133 -3.60 -4.77 -17.92
N GLU A 134 -4.21 -3.79 -18.58
CA GLU A 134 -5.35 -3.02 -18.06
C GLU A 134 -6.57 -3.92 -17.73
N ILE A 135 -6.74 -5.06 -18.41
CA ILE A 135 -7.81 -6.01 -18.12
C ILE A 135 -7.64 -6.59 -16.71
N ASN A 136 -6.40 -6.91 -16.32
CA ASN A 136 -6.10 -7.41 -14.98
C ASN A 136 -6.32 -6.33 -13.92
N GLN A 137 -5.88 -5.10 -14.19
CA GLN A 137 -6.13 -3.97 -13.30
C GLN A 137 -7.64 -3.74 -13.09
N THR A 138 -8.42 -3.72 -14.17
CA THR A 138 -9.88 -3.54 -14.09
C THR A 138 -10.56 -4.68 -13.33
N ALA A 139 -10.13 -5.93 -13.57
CA ALA A 139 -10.73 -7.11 -12.96
C ALA A 139 -10.42 -7.26 -11.47
N PHE A 140 -9.27 -6.76 -10.98
CA PHE A 140 -8.80 -7.03 -9.62
C PHE A 140 -8.61 -5.78 -8.75
N MET A 141 -8.35 -4.60 -9.32
CA MET A 141 -8.04 -3.37 -8.58
C MET A 141 -9.16 -2.34 -8.65
N GLN A 142 -10.11 -2.45 -9.59
CA GLN A 142 -11.22 -1.49 -9.73
C GLN A 142 -12.56 -2.02 -9.19
N ARG A 143 -12.55 -2.87 -8.16
CA ARG A 143 -13.75 -3.52 -7.61
C ARG A 143 -14.21 -3.01 -6.26
N SER A 144 -13.53 -2.02 -5.69
CA SER A 144 -14.02 -1.32 -4.50
C SER A 144 -15.36 -0.62 -4.75
N HIS A 145 -16.03 -0.29 -3.65
CA HIS A 145 -17.23 0.53 -3.63
C HIS A 145 -16.98 1.89 -4.29
N LEU A 146 -15.80 2.49 -4.11
CA LEU A 146 -15.40 3.73 -4.79
C LEU A 146 -15.56 3.59 -6.32
N PHE A 147 -14.94 2.58 -6.92
CA PHE A 147 -15.03 2.35 -8.36
C PHE A 147 -16.42 1.88 -8.82
N GLN A 148 -17.19 1.22 -7.94
CA GLN A 148 -18.59 0.89 -8.21
C GLN A 148 -19.44 2.16 -8.36
N ARG A 149 -19.24 3.15 -7.47
CA ARG A 149 -19.92 4.46 -7.57
C ARG A 149 -19.55 5.20 -8.85
N VAL A 150 -18.27 5.15 -9.24
CA VAL A 150 -17.83 5.77 -10.50
C VAL A 150 -18.47 5.12 -11.73
N ARG A 151 -18.67 3.79 -11.72
CA ARG A 151 -19.40 3.08 -12.80
C ARG A 151 -20.88 3.43 -12.84
N ALA A 152 -21.52 3.50 -11.68
CA ALA A 152 -22.94 3.84 -11.56
C ALA A 152 -23.21 5.30 -11.97
N GLY A 153 -22.25 6.19 -11.74
CA GLY A 153 -22.39 7.61 -12.04
C GLY A 153 -23.53 8.23 -11.23
N ARG A 154 -24.46 8.89 -11.91
CA ARG A 154 -25.64 9.53 -11.30
C ARG A 154 -26.84 8.59 -11.13
N LEU A 155 -26.74 7.32 -11.53
CA LEU A 155 -27.84 6.38 -11.36
C LEU A 155 -28.08 6.12 -9.87
N LEU A 156 -29.34 6.20 -9.44
CA LEU A 156 -29.79 5.84 -8.10
C LEU A 156 -29.68 4.33 -7.90
N VAL A 157 -28.46 3.84 -7.75
CA VAL A 157 -28.22 2.45 -7.36
C VAL A 157 -28.32 2.40 -5.84
N LYS A 158 -29.22 1.55 -5.31
CA LYS A 158 -29.16 1.15 -3.91
C LYS A 158 -27.86 0.36 -3.74
N PHE A 159 -26.88 0.96 -3.09
CA PHE A 159 -25.67 0.25 -2.71
C PHE A 159 -25.99 -0.56 -1.46
N GLU A 160 -25.68 -1.86 -1.49
CA GLU A 160 -25.74 -2.69 -0.29
C GLU A 160 -24.62 -2.28 0.65
N ASP A 161 -25.00 -1.96 1.89
CA ASP A 161 -24.15 -1.35 2.91
C ASP A 161 -23.20 -2.31 3.61
N LYS A 162 -23.30 -3.61 3.32
CA LYS A 162 -22.50 -4.59 4.03
C LYS A 162 -21.06 -4.44 3.57
N LEU A 163 -20.15 -4.23 4.52
CA LEU A 163 -18.72 -4.36 4.30
C LEU A 163 -18.44 -5.66 3.53
N ARG A 164 -17.92 -5.52 2.31
CA ARG A 164 -17.58 -6.67 1.46
C ARG A 164 -16.08 -6.87 1.50
N GLU A 165 -15.65 -8.01 1.99
CA GLU A 165 -14.22 -8.36 2.00
C GLU A 165 -13.62 -8.34 0.59
N ASP A 166 -14.40 -8.70 -0.44
CA ASP A 166 -13.97 -8.56 -1.84
C ASP A 166 -13.58 -7.11 -2.20
N HIS A 167 -14.32 -6.11 -1.70
CA HIS A 167 -14.02 -4.69 -1.98
C HIS A 167 -12.73 -4.28 -1.28
N GLN A 168 -12.55 -4.72 -0.03
CA GLN A 168 -11.35 -4.47 0.77
C GLN A 168 -10.11 -5.12 0.14
N GLN A 169 -10.23 -6.36 -0.35
CA GLN A 169 -9.17 -7.05 -1.10
C GLN A 169 -8.78 -6.31 -2.38
N SER A 170 -9.78 -5.88 -3.16
CA SER A 170 -9.52 -5.09 -4.38
C SER A 170 -8.83 -3.76 -4.06
N ALA A 171 -9.30 -3.06 -3.04
CA ALA A 171 -8.75 -1.77 -2.64
C ALA A 171 -7.30 -1.92 -2.13
N LYS A 172 -7.01 -2.95 -1.34
CA LYS A 172 -5.64 -3.26 -0.89
C LYS A 172 -4.73 -3.58 -2.07
N LEU A 173 -5.17 -4.39 -3.04
CA LEU A 173 -4.40 -4.67 -4.26
C LEU A 173 -4.07 -3.39 -5.03
N HIS A 174 -5.02 -2.46 -5.11
CA HIS A 174 -4.80 -1.17 -5.75
C HIS A 174 -3.80 -0.31 -4.95
N CYS A 175 -3.89 -0.29 -3.61
CA CYS A 175 -2.93 0.42 -2.76
C CYS A 175 -1.50 -0.13 -2.90
N LEU A 176 -1.36 -1.47 -2.93
CA LEU A 176 -0.07 -2.15 -3.12
C LEU A 176 0.50 -1.94 -4.53
N HIS A 177 -0.36 -1.95 -5.56
CA HIS A 177 0.05 -1.59 -6.91
C HIS A 177 0.56 -0.15 -6.95
N GLY A 178 -0.25 0.77 -6.40
CA GLY A 178 0.02 2.17 -6.12
C GLY A 178 0.52 3.05 -7.27
N SER A 179 0.61 2.55 -8.50
CA SER A 179 0.81 3.38 -9.68
C SER A 179 -0.55 3.89 -10.18
N PRO A 180 -0.67 5.16 -10.60
CA PRO A 180 -1.90 5.65 -11.20
C PRO A 180 -2.32 4.74 -12.36
N LEU A 181 -3.53 4.19 -12.28
CA LEU A 181 -4.12 3.39 -13.35
C LEU A 181 -4.11 4.26 -14.63
N ARG A 182 -3.33 3.80 -15.63
CA ARG A 182 -2.80 4.63 -16.72
C ARG A 182 -3.88 5.35 -17.52
N LYS A 183 -3.51 6.54 -18.04
CA LYS A 183 -4.26 7.22 -19.11
C LYS A 183 -4.12 6.40 -20.40
N SER A 184 -5.22 5.84 -20.88
CA SER A 184 -5.26 5.19 -22.19
C SER A 184 -5.00 6.23 -23.29
N SER A 185 -4.04 5.94 -24.16
CA SER A 185 -3.86 6.66 -25.42
C SER A 185 -4.96 6.23 -26.39
N ARG A 186 -5.85 7.18 -26.71
CA ARG A 186 -6.79 7.18 -27.84
C ARG A 186 -7.91 6.12 -27.76
N ILE A 187 -9.13 6.60 -27.57
CA ILE A 187 -10.42 5.92 -27.84
C ILE A 187 -10.92 4.98 -26.72
N SER A 188 -11.40 5.54 -25.59
CA SER A 188 -12.55 4.95 -24.86
C SER A 188 -13.07 5.87 -23.75
N LEU A 189 -14.16 6.60 -24.04
CA LEU A 189 -14.94 7.42 -23.09
C LEU A 189 -15.55 6.63 -21.90
N ARG A 190 -15.36 5.31 -21.85
CA ARG A 190 -15.94 4.38 -20.86
C ARG A 190 -15.00 3.90 -19.76
N ARG A 191 -13.70 4.22 -19.80
CA ARG A 191 -12.74 3.70 -18.81
C ARG A 191 -12.66 4.61 -17.57
N ILE A 192 -12.55 3.96 -16.41
CA ILE A 192 -12.47 4.62 -15.11
C ILE A 192 -11.00 4.77 -14.73
N ASN A 193 -10.60 5.98 -14.39
CA ASN A 193 -9.27 6.32 -13.89
C ASN A 193 -9.39 7.17 -12.63
N HIS A 194 -8.26 7.46 -12.00
CA HIS A 194 -8.18 8.27 -10.78
C HIS A 194 -8.85 9.64 -10.95
N TRP A 195 -8.82 10.23 -12.15
CA TRP A 195 -9.49 11.50 -12.45
C TRP A 195 -11.01 11.42 -12.27
N ARG A 196 -11.64 10.37 -12.80
CA ARG A 196 -13.09 10.17 -12.63
C ARG A 196 -13.46 9.71 -11.23
N ALA A 197 -12.53 9.05 -10.53
CA ALA A 197 -12.71 8.60 -9.16
C ALA A 197 -12.52 9.71 -8.12
N HIS A 198 -11.73 10.74 -8.43
CA HIS A 198 -11.35 11.80 -7.50
C HIS A 198 -12.53 12.44 -6.75
N PRO A 199 -13.61 12.92 -7.42
CA PRO A 199 -14.73 13.52 -6.69
C PRO A 199 -15.42 12.57 -5.70
N TYR A 200 -15.46 11.27 -6.01
CA TYR A 200 -16.01 10.25 -5.13
C TYR A 200 -15.04 9.89 -3.99
N ALA A 201 -13.74 10.00 -4.24
CA ALA A 201 -12.71 9.81 -3.24
C ALA A 201 -12.72 10.97 -2.23
N CYS A 202 -12.76 12.23 -2.71
CA CYS A 202 -12.93 13.42 -1.86
C CYS A 202 -14.19 13.30 -1.00
N SER A 203 -15.31 12.86 -1.59
CA SER A 203 -16.56 12.67 -0.84
C SER A 203 -16.44 11.63 0.27
N LYS A 204 -15.55 10.63 0.16
CA LYS A 204 -15.29 9.65 1.22
C LYS A 204 -14.27 10.18 2.22
N VAL A 205 -13.20 10.84 1.77
CA VAL A 205 -12.12 11.33 2.63
C VAL A 205 -12.61 12.45 3.56
N TYR A 206 -13.35 13.42 3.04
CA TYR A 206 -13.76 14.63 3.76
C TYR A 206 -15.11 14.52 4.47
N ASP A 207 -15.80 13.38 4.40
CA ASP A 207 -17.06 13.16 5.13
C ASP A 207 -16.78 12.88 6.61
N THR A 208 -17.19 13.82 7.46
CA THR A 208 -17.07 13.75 8.92
C THR A 208 -17.77 12.55 9.54
N ARG A 209 -18.79 11.99 8.87
CA ARG A 209 -19.54 10.81 9.35
C ARG A 209 -18.68 9.52 9.37
N GLU A 210 -17.60 9.51 8.60
CA GLU A 210 -16.61 8.42 8.51
C GLU A 210 -15.51 8.53 9.59
N HIS A 211 -15.47 9.62 10.35
CA HIS A 211 -14.41 9.92 11.32
C HIS A 211 -14.96 9.82 12.74
N THR A 212 -14.81 8.64 13.35
CA THR A 212 -15.44 8.26 14.61
C THR A 212 -14.39 7.89 15.65
N ARG A 213 -14.84 7.64 16.89
CA ARG A 213 -13.99 7.09 17.93
C ARG A 213 -13.48 5.69 17.59
N ASN A 214 -14.29 4.84 16.95
CA ASN A 214 -13.89 3.46 16.61
C ASN A 214 -12.93 3.43 15.44
N THR A 215 -13.13 4.31 14.43
CA THR A 215 -12.15 4.50 13.35
C THR A 215 -10.90 5.22 13.84
N LYS A 216 -10.88 5.70 15.09
CA LYS A 216 -9.79 6.48 15.68
C LYS A 216 -9.38 7.65 14.78
N TRP A 217 -10.34 8.22 14.04
CA TRP A 217 -10.15 9.27 13.03
C TRP A 217 -9.15 8.92 11.89
N GLY A 218 -8.71 7.66 11.79
CA GLY A 218 -7.79 7.16 10.77
C GLY A 218 -8.50 6.28 9.74
N PRO A 219 -7.76 5.64 8.83
CA PRO A 219 -8.31 4.69 7.87
C PRO A 219 -8.53 3.30 8.49
N PHE A 220 -9.27 3.25 9.60
CA PHE A 220 -9.61 2.01 10.32
C PHE A 220 -11.11 1.75 10.24
N ARG A 221 -11.51 0.48 10.32
CA ARG A 221 -12.93 0.07 10.25
C ARG A 221 -13.71 0.56 11.49
N ASP A 222 -14.97 0.94 11.28
CA ASP A 222 -15.91 1.39 12.34
C ASP A 222 -16.59 0.19 13.05
N ASP A 223 -15.91 -0.95 13.17
CA ASP A 223 -16.44 -2.23 13.67
C ASP A 223 -15.72 -2.75 14.93
N GLU A 224 -14.95 -1.88 15.60
CA GLU A 224 -14.12 -2.19 16.77
C GLU A 224 -12.99 -3.21 16.53
N SER A 225 -12.90 -3.82 15.35
CA SER A 225 -11.87 -4.82 15.02
C SER A 225 -10.46 -4.24 15.01
N GLY A 226 -10.33 -2.92 14.83
CA GLY A 226 -9.06 -2.24 14.63
C GLY A 226 -8.41 -2.54 13.29
N LYS A 227 -9.10 -3.25 12.39
CA LYS A 227 -8.63 -3.52 11.02
C LYS A 227 -8.56 -2.24 10.20
N VAL A 228 -7.68 -2.26 9.21
CA VAL A 228 -7.56 -1.18 8.22
C VAL A 228 -8.78 -1.21 7.29
N ASP A 229 -9.35 -0.04 7.03
CA ASP A 229 -10.29 0.16 5.93
C ASP A 229 -9.48 0.49 4.66
N TRP A 230 -9.21 -0.54 3.85
CA TRP A 230 -8.45 -0.37 2.62
C TRP A 230 -9.18 0.45 1.56
N GLU A 231 -10.51 0.56 1.63
CA GLU A 231 -11.25 1.46 0.74
C GLU A 231 -11.07 2.93 1.16
N LYS A 232 -10.89 3.21 2.45
CA LYS A 232 -10.47 4.54 2.91
C LYS A 232 -9.04 4.85 2.49
N VAL A 233 -8.10 3.90 2.64
CA VAL A 233 -6.71 4.07 2.16
C VAL A 233 -6.68 4.32 0.65
N GLU A 234 -7.45 3.56 -0.13
CA GLU A 234 -7.57 3.75 -1.57
C GLU A 234 -8.10 5.15 -1.92
N ALA A 235 -9.16 5.61 -1.24
CA ALA A 235 -9.71 6.94 -1.47
C ALA A 235 -8.67 8.04 -1.15
N ILE A 236 -7.93 7.94 -0.05
CA ILE A 236 -6.86 8.88 0.31
C ILE A 236 -5.78 8.88 -0.79
N LEU A 237 -5.35 7.71 -1.25
CA LEU A 237 -4.37 7.60 -2.34
C LEU A 237 -4.88 8.24 -3.63
N VAL A 238 -6.16 8.05 -4.00
CA VAL A 238 -6.75 8.67 -5.19
C VAL A 238 -6.71 10.21 -5.09
N VAL A 239 -7.01 10.77 -3.91
CA VAL A 239 -6.90 12.22 -3.64
C VAL A 239 -5.46 12.69 -3.79
N LEU A 240 -4.51 12.01 -3.14
CA LEU A 240 -3.08 12.33 -3.25
C LEU A 240 -2.59 12.27 -4.71
N PHE A 241 -2.91 11.21 -5.45
CA PHE A 241 -2.52 11.07 -6.87
C PHE A 241 -3.04 12.21 -7.74
N PHE A 242 -4.25 12.66 -7.48
CA PHE A 242 -4.84 13.75 -8.24
C PHE A 242 -4.13 15.06 -7.97
N ASN A 243 -3.90 15.39 -6.70
CA ASN A 243 -3.31 16.67 -6.31
C ASN A 243 -1.81 16.76 -6.67
N MET A 244 -1.07 15.65 -6.63
CA MET A 244 0.37 15.64 -6.92
C MET A 244 0.71 15.76 -8.41
N ARG A 245 -0.26 15.63 -9.31
CA ARG A 245 0.01 15.57 -10.75
C ARG A 245 0.49 16.91 -11.34
N ASP A 246 0.01 18.02 -10.79
CA ASP A 246 0.19 19.37 -11.37
C ASP A 246 1.32 20.14 -10.68
N ASN A 247 1.83 19.64 -9.55
CA ASN A 247 2.93 20.27 -8.82
C ASN A 247 4.27 19.63 -9.22
N CYS A 248 5.02 20.31 -10.08
CA CYS A 248 6.28 19.80 -10.64
C CYS A 248 7.31 19.40 -9.56
N ALA A 249 7.48 20.23 -8.51
CA ALA A 249 8.42 19.97 -7.43
C ALA A 249 8.02 18.73 -6.60
N MET A 250 6.73 18.58 -6.29
CA MET A 250 6.22 17.40 -5.58
C MET A 250 6.20 16.15 -6.46
N SER A 251 6.04 16.32 -7.78
CA SER A 251 5.91 15.21 -8.71
C SER A 251 7.17 14.35 -8.76
N GLN A 252 8.38 14.90 -8.63
CA GLN A 252 9.61 14.12 -8.78
C GLN A 252 9.78 13.10 -7.64
N SER A 253 9.77 13.54 -6.38
CA SER A 253 9.89 12.66 -5.21
C SER A 253 8.69 11.72 -5.08
N PHE A 254 7.49 12.20 -5.40
CA PHE A 254 6.29 11.36 -5.37
C PHE A 254 6.30 10.30 -6.49
N ASN A 255 6.79 10.64 -7.69
CA ASN A 255 6.91 9.69 -8.79
C ASN A 255 7.92 8.60 -8.49
N GLU A 256 9.02 8.92 -7.79
CA GLU A 256 9.99 7.93 -7.33
C GLU A 256 9.33 6.86 -6.46
N ALA A 257 8.55 7.27 -5.47
CA ALA A 257 7.89 6.35 -4.54
C ALA A 257 6.66 5.64 -5.15
N TRP A 258 5.87 6.33 -5.96
CA TRP A 258 4.53 5.86 -6.31
C TRP A 258 4.30 5.53 -7.80
N SER A 259 5.11 6.02 -8.74
CA SER A 259 4.83 5.78 -10.17
C SER A 259 5.11 4.35 -10.63
N ASN A 260 5.90 3.57 -9.89
CA ASN A 260 6.29 2.21 -10.28
C ASN A 260 5.39 1.15 -9.60
N PRO A 261 4.66 0.31 -10.36
CA PRO A 261 3.78 -0.73 -9.81
C PRO A 261 4.48 -1.67 -8.83
N PHE A 262 3.89 -1.86 -7.65
CA PHE A 262 4.38 -2.73 -6.56
C PHE A 262 5.77 -2.39 -6.00
N SER A 263 6.45 -1.39 -6.56
CA SER A 263 7.79 -0.99 -6.12
C SER A 263 7.72 -0.47 -4.69
N GLY A 264 8.61 -0.98 -3.83
CA GLY A 264 8.59 -0.63 -2.41
C GLY A 264 7.43 -1.22 -1.61
N ALA A 265 6.46 -1.94 -2.20
CA ALA A 265 5.26 -2.42 -1.50
C ALA A 265 5.45 -3.75 -0.76
N TRP A 266 6.63 -3.97 -0.15
CA TRP A 266 6.96 -5.16 0.62
C TRP A 266 7.91 -4.83 1.78
N SER A 267 7.93 -5.69 2.81
CA SER A 267 8.66 -5.44 4.05
C SER A 267 10.18 -5.42 3.85
N GLY A 268 10.86 -4.40 4.37
CA GLY A 268 12.31 -4.24 4.22
C GLY A 268 12.76 -3.77 2.83
N SER A 269 11.82 -3.27 2.01
CA SER A 269 12.14 -2.73 0.69
C SER A 269 12.78 -1.34 0.70
N TYR A 270 12.74 -0.62 1.83
CA TYR A 270 13.39 0.68 1.97
C TYR A 270 14.89 0.54 2.19
N LEU A 271 15.65 1.20 1.31
CA LEU A 271 17.10 1.33 1.39
C LEU A 271 17.44 2.67 2.02
N SER A 272 18.00 2.63 3.23
CA SER A 272 18.53 3.83 3.87
C SER A 272 19.86 4.21 3.22
N THR A 273 20.00 5.49 2.86
CA THR A 273 21.26 6.07 2.34
C THR A 273 22.28 6.33 3.44
N LEU A 274 21.82 6.45 4.68
CA LEU A 274 22.66 6.65 5.87
C LEU A 274 22.33 5.55 6.88
N PRO A 275 23.17 4.51 7.01
CA PRO A 275 22.96 3.51 8.04
C PRO A 275 23.08 4.17 9.42
N PRO A 276 22.25 3.76 10.39
CA PRO A 276 22.36 4.28 11.75
C PRO A 276 23.71 3.90 12.36
N GLU A 277 24.19 4.72 13.29
CA GLU A 277 25.39 4.38 14.05
C GLU A 277 25.20 3.04 14.78
N PRO A 278 26.23 2.19 14.82
CA PRO A 278 26.21 0.96 15.61
C PRO A 278 25.80 1.26 17.05
N ASP A 279 24.98 0.39 17.65
CA ASP A 279 24.48 0.49 19.03
C ASP A 279 23.55 1.68 19.35
N SER A 280 23.26 2.55 18.37
CA SER A 280 22.24 3.59 18.52
C SER A 280 20.84 3.01 18.68
N LEU A 281 19.93 3.79 19.30
CA LEU A 281 18.52 3.42 19.38
C LEU A 281 17.89 3.23 17.98
N ALA A 282 18.38 3.98 16.99
CA ALA A 282 17.97 3.86 15.60
C ALA A 282 18.42 2.53 14.96
N ALA A 283 19.56 1.96 15.36
CA ALA A 283 20.00 0.65 14.87
C ALA A 283 19.13 -0.50 15.40
N ARG A 284 18.50 -0.31 16.56
CA ARG A 284 17.60 -1.28 17.19
C ARG A 284 16.13 -1.11 16.78
N ASP A 285 15.80 -0.04 16.06
CA ASP A 285 14.43 0.25 15.63
C ASP A 285 14.00 -0.69 14.49
N PRO A 286 12.96 -1.54 14.71
CA PRO A 286 12.48 -2.44 13.67
C PRO A 286 11.73 -1.73 12.55
N TYR A 287 11.21 -0.52 12.75
CA TYR A 287 10.37 0.18 11.77
C TYR A 287 11.16 1.10 10.83
N GLY A 288 12.37 1.51 11.20
CA GLY A 288 13.23 2.38 10.39
C GLY A 288 12.72 3.82 10.32
N ILE A 289 12.35 4.39 11.47
CA ILE A 289 11.73 5.72 11.61
C ILE A 289 12.74 6.83 11.41
N THR A 290 13.95 6.68 11.97
CA THR A 290 14.96 7.74 11.96
C THR A 290 15.37 8.08 10.52
N GLY A 291 15.19 9.33 10.12
CA GLY A 291 15.49 9.79 8.77
C GLY A 291 14.74 11.04 8.36
N ILE A 292 14.87 11.38 7.08
CA ILE A 292 14.14 12.48 6.44
C ILE A 292 12.90 11.92 5.74
N TRP A 293 11.75 12.52 6.04
CA TRP A 293 10.45 12.13 5.51
C TRP A 293 9.82 13.30 4.76
N TYR A 294 9.23 13.02 3.61
CA TYR A 294 8.33 13.95 2.93
C TYR A 294 6.89 13.66 3.36
N ARG A 295 6.24 14.64 3.98
CA ARG A 295 4.83 14.59 4.34
C ARG A 295 4.04 15.49 3.41
N VAL A 296 2.97 14.92 2.87
CA VAL A 296 2.06 15.60 1.95
C VAL A 296 0.71 15.66 2.64
N VAL A 297 0.15 16.85 2.75
CA VAL A 297 -1.19 17.04 3.31
C VAL A 297 -2.08 17.69 2.26
N CYS A 298 -3.27 17.12 2.06
CA CYS A 298 -4.33 17.70 1.25
C CYS A 298 -5.49 18.12 2.15
N PHE A 299 -6.11 19.26 1.86
CA PHE A 299 -7.26 19.75 2.60
C PHE A 299 -8.17 20.62 1.75
N LEU A 300 -9.40 20.75 2.21
CA LEU A 300 -10.37 21.68 1.65
C LEU A 300 -10.27 23.03 2.33
N ASP A 301 -10.61 24.09 1.60
CA ASP A 301 -10.95 25.35 2.23
C ASP A 301 -12.07 25.14 3.28
N TYR A 302 -12.05 25.95 4.33
CA TYR A 302 -12.99 25.84 5.43
C TYR A 302 -14.44 25.98 4.96
N HIS A 303 -14.73 26.90 4.04
CA HIS A 303 -16.07 27.15 3.54
C HIS A 303 -16.62 25.92 2.81
N ASP A 304 -15.81 25.30 1.95
CA ASP A 304 -16.18 24.10 1.20
C ASP A 304 -16.36 22.89 2.13
N PHE A 305 -15.43 22.71 3.07
CA PHE A 305 -15.51 21.64 4.06
C PHE A 305 -16.78 21.73 4.93
N PHE A 306 -17.08 22.95 5.40
CA PHE A 306 -18.25 23.20 6.23
C PHE A 306 -19.54 22.98 5.45
N SER A 307 -19.64 23.55 4.25
CA SER A 307 -20.83 23.43 3.39
C SER A 307 -21.11 21.98 2.99
N PHE A 308 -20.06 21.17 2.79
CA PHE A 308 -20.20 19.75 2.46
C PHE A 308 -20.71 18.90 3.65
N ASN A 309 -20.24 19.20 4.86
CA ASN A 309 -20.51 18.39 6.05
C ASN A 309 -21.75 18.82 6.84
N PHE A 310 -22.15 20.10 6.75
CA PHE A 310 -23.25 20.67 7.53
C PHE A 310 -24.28 21.36 6.64
N PRO A 311 -24.91 20.65 5.68
CA PRO A 311 -25.96 21.25 4.86
C PRO A 311 -27.21 21.54 5.71
N VAL A 312 -27.92 22.62 5.37
CA VAL A 312 -29.12 23.10 6.11
C VAL A 312 -30.18 22.01 6.31
N ASN A 313 -30.30 21.08 5.36
CA ASN A 313 -31.16 19.90 5.46
C ASN A 313 -30.35 18.63 5.18
N ASP A 314 -29.68 18.10 6.21
CA ASP A 314 -28.97 16.81 6.11
C ASP A 314 -29.92 15.63 6.38
N GLY A 315 -30.73 15.28 5.38
CA GLY A 315 -31.63 14.10 5.44
C GLY A 315 -30.97 12.78 5.01
N LEU A 316 -29.66 12.79 4.72
CA LEU A 316 -28.93 11.61 4.24
C LEU A 316 -28.63 10.67 5.41
N PRO A 317 -29.08 9.40 5.37
CA PRO A 317 -28.70 8.41 6.36
C PRO A 317 -27.17 8.31 6.47
N ARG A 318 -26.69 8.00 7.68
CA ARG A 318 -25.25 7.89 7.98
C ARG A 318 -24.54 6.89 7.05
N ASP A 319 -25.22 5.79 6.76
CA ASP A 319 -24.66 4.69 5.98
C ASP A 319 -24.74 4.95 4.46
N THR A 320 -25.45 6.00 4.04
CA THR A 320 -25.49 6.41 2.63
C THR A 320 -24.31 7.33 2.29
N PRO A 321 -23.47 6.99 1.29
CA PRO A 321 -22.34 7.84 0.91
C PRO A 321 -22.81 9.18 0.35
N ARG A 322 -22.18 10.29 0.78
CA ARG A 322 -22.45 11.63 0.24
C ARG A 322 -22.18 11.70 -1.28
N PRO A 323 -22.88 12.56 -2.04
CA PRO A 323 -22.63 12.80 -3.46
C PRO A 323 -21.16 13.13 -3.78
N PRO A 324 -20.69 12.95 -5.04
CA PRO A 324 -19.34 13.31 -5.43
C PRO A 324 -19.06 14.79 -5.17
N LEU A 325 -17.90 15.06 -4.59
CA LEU A 325 -17.46 16.39 -4.19
C LEU A 325 -16.53 16.99 -5.25
N HIS A 326 -16.97 18.09 -5.87
CA HIS A 326 -16.29 18.74 -7.00
C HIS A 326 -15.68 20.08 -6.61
N VAL A 327 -14.86 20.10 -5.55
CA VAL A 327 -14.12 21.29 -5.11
C VAL A 327 -12.62 21.07 -5.33
N GLY A 328 -11.85 22.17 -5.32
CA GLY A 328 -10.40 22.10 -5.40
C GLY A 328 -9.82 21.86 -4.01
N ASP A 329 -8.93 20.88 -3.89
CA ASP A 329 -8.19 20.63 -2.65
C ASP A 329 -6.88 21.42 -2.70
N GLU A 330 -6.49 22.02 -1.58
CA GLU A 330 -5.15 22.56 -1.39
C GLU A 330 -4.18 21.45 -0.99
N THR A 331 -2.90 21.58 -1.37
CA THR A 331 -1.85 20.65 -0.98
C THR A 331 -0.63 21.37 -0.45
N ARG A 332 -0.01 20.80 0.59
CA ARG A 332 1.24 21.29 1.20
C ARG A 332 2.25 20.17 1.32
N LEU A 333 3.51 20.52 1.09
CA LEU A 333 4.67 19.64 1.26
C LEU A 333 5.45 20.08 2.49
N ILE A 334 5.66 19.13 3.40
CA ILE A 334 6.37 19.33 4.66
C ILE A 334 7.52 18.34 4.70
N VAL A 335 8.74 18.83 4.89
CA VAL A 335 9.90 17.98 5.18
C VAL A 335 9.96 17.76 6.68
N MET A 336 10.08 16.51 7.11
CA MET A 336 10.22 16.14 8.51
C MET A 336 11.56 15.44 8.71
N LYS A 337 12.27 15.79 9.78
CA LYS A 337 13.41 15.00 10.28
C LYS A 337 12.96 14.30 11.55
N LEU A 338 12.85 12.97 11.49
CA LEU A 338 12.39 12.15 12.62
C LEU A 338 13.55 11.37 13.23
N TRP A 339 13.48 11.10 14.53
CA TRP A 339 14.40 10.22 15.25
C TRP A 339 13.68 9.49 16.38
N VAL A 340 14.11 8.25 16.62
CA VAL A 340 13.57 7.41 17.69
C VAL A 340 14.00 7.94 19.05
N THR A 341 13.07 7.95 20.02
CA THR A 341 13.31 8.44 21.38
C THR A 341 13.23 7.34 22.44
N SER A 342 12.35 6.35 22.27
CA SER A 342 12.21 5.24 23.20
C SER A 342 11.47 4.05 22.57
N MET A 343 11.55 2.89 23.21
CA MET A 343 10.84 1.68 22.83
C MET A 343 10.25 1.00 24.06
N GLU A 344 9.06 0.45 23.92
CA GLU A 344 8.37 -0.29 24.97
C GLU A 344 7.74 -1.57 24.41
N PRO A 345 7.49 -2.59 25.27
CA PRO A 345 6.75 -3.78 24.85
C PRO A 345 5.37 -3.44 24.26
N PRO A 346 4.86 -4.25 23.31
CA PRO A 346 3.53 -4.03 22.76
C PRO A 346 2.46 -4.10 23.86
N GLY A 347 1.44 -3.25 23.75
CA GLY A 347 0.28 -3.32 24.62
C GLY A 347 -0.60 -4.55 24.30
N PRO A 348 -1.59 -4.89 25.15
CA PRO A 348 -2.49 -6.02 24.92
C PRO A 348 -3.29 -5.91 23.61
N GLU A 349 -3.51 -4.68 23.14
CA GLU A 349 -4.28 -4.38 21.94
C GLU A 349 -3.43 -4.24 20.66
N ASP A 350 -2.11 -4.39 20.78
CA ASP A 350 -1.16 -4.27 19.67
C ASP A 350 -0.76 -5.65 19.11
N GLY A 351 -0.13 -5.67 17.93
CA GLY A 351 0.53 -6.86 17.41
C GLY A 351 1.75 -7.22 18.26
N GLN A 352 1.88 -8.48 18.66
CA GLN A 352 2.86 -8.89 19.67
C GLN A 352 4.27 -9.17 19.12
N ASP A 353 4.42 -9.15 17.79
CA ASP A 353 5.69 -9.51 17.13
C ASP A 353 6.76 -8.42 17.25
N LEU A 354 6.39 -7.16 17.46
CA LEU A 354 7.30 -6.00 17.51
C LEU A 354 6.92 -5.01 18.62
N PRO A 355 7.90 -4.26 19.17
CA PRO A 355 7.66 -3.23 20.18
C PRO A 355 6.84 -2.04 19.65
N VAL A 356 6.36 -1.20 20.57
CA VAL A 356 5.94 0.17 20.27
C VAL A 356 7.17 1.06 20.29
N VAL A 357 7.37 1.84 19.23
CA VAL A 357 8.51 2.75 19.09
C VAL A 357 8.01 4.18 19.11
N HIS A 358 8.59 4.99 19.98
CA HIS A 358 8.30 6.42 20.12
C HIS A 358 9.33 7.23 19.35
N PHE A 359 8.90 8.33 18.75
CA PHE A 359 9.78 9.23 18.02
C PHE A 359 9.44 10.69 18.27
N ALA A 360 10.43 11.53 18.01
CA ALA A 360 10.32 12.97 17.96
C ALA A 360 10.90 13.48 16.62
N GLY A 361 10.58 14.72 16.27
CA GLY A 361 11.06 15.31 15.04
C GLY A 361 10.87 16.81 14.94
N THR A 362 11.50 17.36 13.90
CA THR A 362 11.26 18.70 13.38
C THR A 362 10.53 18.62 12.03
N SER A 363 9.81 19.68 11.68
CA SER A 363 9.07 19.80 10.44
C SER A 363 9.17 21.20 9.87
N GLN A 364 9.31 21.29 8.55
CA GLN A 364 9.41 22.54 7.82
C GLN A 364 8.56 22.46 6.55
N ALA A 365 7.66 23.41 6.36
CA ALA A 365 6.87 23.56 5.15
C ALA A 365 7.75 24.13 4.02
N LEU A 366 7.60 23.65 2.78
CA LEU A 366 8.38 24.13 1.64
C LEU A 366 7.79 25.38 0.96
N ASP A 367 6.50 25.65 1.20
CA ASP A 367 5.72 26.70 0.55
C ASP A 367 5.70 28.02 1.33
N ASP A 368 6.08 28.00 2.61
CA ASP A 368 6.42 29.22 3.31
C ASP A 368 7.62 29.81 2.57
N SER A 369 7.38 30.94 1.88
CA SER A 369 8.43 31.88 1.53
C SER A 369 9.38 32.00 2.72
N TRP A 370 10.65 32.31 2.46
CA TRP A 370 11.66 32.71 3.45
C TRP A 370 11.24 33.98 4.25
N THR A 371 10.02 34.03 4.77
CA THR A 371 9.45 35.12 5.53
C THR A 371 10.01 35.05 6.93
N GLU A 372 10.50 36.22 7.33
CA GLU A 372 11.30 36.60 8.51
C GLU A 372 10.71 36.21 9.88
N HIS A 373 9.64 35.42 9.94
CA HIS A 373 9.13 34.80 11.18
C HIS A 373 9.85 33.50 11.55
N ASN A 374 10.62 32.93 10.64
CA ASN A 374 11.63 31.90 10.93
C ASN A 374 13.03 32.55 10.99
N ALA A 375 13.18 33.60 11.81
CA ALA A 375 14.48 34.22 12.01
C ALA A 375 15.50 33.17 12.52
N PRO A 376 16.77 33.21 12.08
CA PRO A 376 17.80 32.24 12.47
C PRO A 376 18.26 32.36 13.94
N ASP A 377 17.61 33.19 14.74
CA ASP A 377 18.13 33.66 16.02
C ASP A 377 17.74 32.76 17.21
N THR A 378 17.05 31.64 16.95
CA THR A 378 16.87 30.58 17.94
C THR A 378 17.56 29.32 17.43
N GLU A 379 18.61 28.91 18.16
CA GLU A 379 19.37 27.68 17.93
C GLU A 379 18.47 26.53 17.41
N PRO A 380 18.75 25.96 16.23
CA PRO A 380 17.98 24.85 15.67
C PRO A 380 18.15 23.54 16.47
N GLU A 381 19.06 23.52 17.44
CA GLU A 381 19.28 22.40 18.35
C GLU A 381 18.23 22.39 19.47
N GLY A 382 17.14 21.63 19.26
CA GLY A 382 16.18 21.29 20.32
C GLY A 382 14.72 21.59 20.02
N ARG A 383 14.38 22.21 18.88
CA ARG A 383 12.99 22.35 18.46
C ARG A 383 12.39 20.96 18.21
N VAL A 384 11.34 20.61 18.94
CA VAL A 384 10.53 19.41 18.68
C VAL A 384 9.13 19.89 18.35
N ASP A 385 8.77 19.83 17.08
CA ASP A 385 7.44 20.20 16.59
C ASP A 385 6.64 19.01 16.04
N ALA A 386 7.20 17.80 16.15
CA ALA A 386 6.50 16.55 15.89
C ALA A 386 6.87 15.49 16.92
N ARG A 387 5.89 14.71 17.37
CA ARG A 387 6.09 13.51 18.18
C ARG A 387 5.10 12.42 17.81
N GLY A 388 5.41 11.16 18.07
CA GLY A 388 4.49 10.10 17.71
C GLY A 388 4.93 8.71 18.12
N THR A 389 4.13 7.74 17.68
CA THR A 389 4.39 6.32 17.93
C THR A 389 4.17 5.50 16.67
N VAL A 390 4.95 4.42 16.54
CA VAL A 390 4.80 3.39 15.52
C VAL A 390 4.65 2.04 16.21
N ARG A 391 3.69 1.24 15.75
CA ARG A 391 3.38 -0.07 16.33
C ARG A 391 2.71 -0.99 15.32
N LEU A 392 2.64 -2.28 15.61
CA LEU A 392 1.79 -3.21 14.86
C LEU A 392 0.36 -3.18 15.37
N SER A 393 -0.59 -3.25 14.45
CA SER A 393 -1.97 -3.66 14.76
C SER A 393 -2.03 -5.17 15.04
N LYS A 394 -3.16 -5.64 15.60
CA LYS A 394 -3.39 -7.08 15.85
C LYS A 394 -3.25 -7.96 14.60
N GLU A 395 -3.54 -7.40 13.42
CA GLU A 395 -3.43 -8.09 12.13
C GLU A 395 -2.04 -7.95 11.47
N GLY A 396 -1.10 -7.26 12.13
CA GLY A 396 0.27 -7.09 11.64
C GLY A 396 0.50 -5.89 10.70
N GLU A 397 -0.51 -5.06 10.45
CA GLU A 397 -0.32 -3.80 9.72
C GLU A 397 0.39 -2.76 10.60
N VAL A 398 1.31 -1.98 10.02
CA VAL A 398 2.10 -0.98 10.76
C VAL A 398 1.32 0.33 10.88
N ARG A 399 0.99 0.71 12.10
CA ARG A 399 0.26 1.93 12.43
C ARG A 399 1.20 3.03 12.87
N TRP A 400 0.95 4.22 12.33
CA TRP A 400 1.64 5.46 12.69
C TRP A 400 0.66 6.45 13.30
N THR A 401 1.04 7.01 14.45
CA THR A 401 0.37 8.16 15.05
C THR A 401 1.37 9.30 15.10
N ILE A 402 1.07 10.43 14.46
CA ILE A 402 1.94 11.62 14.44
C ILE A 402 1.15 12.78 15.05
N THR A 403 1.73 13.49 16.00
CA THR A 403 1.17 14.72 16.57
C THR A 403 2.11 15.88 16.27
N SER A 404 1.58 16.91 15.61
CA SER A 404 2.28 18.14 15.30
C SER A 404 2.03 19.19 16.38
N ILE A 405 3.11 19.80 16.85
CA ILE A 405 3.17 20.81 17.90
C ILE A 405 3.48 22.15 17.23
N PHE A 406 2.62 23.14 17.42
CA PHE A 406 2.83 24.49 16.91
C PHE A 406 2.68 25.46 18.07
N ASP A 407 3.69 26.31 18.27
CA ASP A 407 3.75 27.28 19.37
C ASP A 407 3.54 26.63 20.75
N GLY A 408 4.26 25.53 21.00
CA GLY A 408 4.17 24.74 22.23
C GLY A 408 2.86 23.96 22.42
N GLN A 409 1.89 24.08 21.52
CA GLN A 409 0.60 23.41 21.61
C GLN A 409 0.43 22.33 20.54
N GLU A 410 -0.05 21.16 20.93
CA GLU A 410 -0.46 20.14 19.95
C GLU A 410 -1.69 20.60 19.19
N ARG A 411 -1.55 20.87 17.89
CA ARG A 411 -2.65 21.34 17.05
C ARG A 411 -3.23 20.21 16.22
N TRP A 412 -2.36 19.42 15.58
CA TRP A 412 -2.78 18.43 14.60
C TRP A 412 -2.33 17.04 14.99
N ARG A 413 -3.15 16.05 14.69
CA ARG A 413 -2.85 14.63 14.85
C ARG A 413 -3.13 13.91 13.54
N SER A 414 -2.29 12.93 13.21
CA SER A 414 -2.46 12.05 12.05
C SER A 414 -2.49 10.61 12.51
N GLU A 415 -3.38 9.84 11.91
CA GLU A 415 -3.56 8.41 12.15
C GLU A 415 -3.45 7.69 10.81
N CYS A 416 -2.41 6.89 10.67
CA CYS A 416 -1.95 6.38 9.38
C CYS A 416 -1.57 4.89 9.45
N VAL A 417 -1.50 4.28 8.28
CA VAL A 417 -0.99 2.92 8.06
C VAL A 417 0.14 2.95 7.04
N GLN A 418 1.18 2.14 7.25
CA GLN A 418 2.24 1.94 6.27
C GLN A 418 1.80 0.92 5.22
N VAL A 419 1.88 1.30 3.96
CA VAL A 419 1.58 0.37 2.86
C VAL A 419 2.79 -0.53 2.65
N GLY A 420 2.60 -1.84 2.48
CA GLY A 420 3.69 -2.79 2.18
C GLY A 420 4.42 -3.38 3.40
N GLY A 421 4.02 -3.02 4.63
CA GLY A 421 4.54 -3.61 5.86
C GLY A 421 5.77 -2.92 6.43
N VAL A 422 6.42 -3.58 7.38
CA VAL A 422 7.55 -3.04 8.16
C VAL A 422 8.70 -2.65 7.24
N ARG A 423 9.22 -1.43 7.39
CA ARG A 423 10.33 -0.89 6.56
C ARG A 423 10.06 -0.95 5.06
N SER A 424 8.78 -0.89 4.67
CA SER A 424 8.40 -0.71 3.28
C SER A 424 8.74 0.69 2.81
N ALA A 425 9.32 0.79 1.61
CA ALA A 425 9.62 2.07 0.95
C ALA A 425 8.37 2.78 0.41
N ARG A 426 7.21 2.11 0.42
CA ARG A 426 5.98 2.66 -0.16
C ARG A 426 5.47 3.87 0.62
N GLY A 427 5.78 3.97 1.90
CA GLY A 427 5.41 5.09 2.75
C GLY A 427 4.11 4.89 3.52
N VAL A 428 3.66 5.98 4.14
CA VAL A 428 2.62 5.99 5.18
C VAL A 428 1.43 6.84 4.71
N VAL A 429 0.22 6.31 4.84
CA VAL A 429 -1.02 6.93 4.33
C VAL A 429 -2.06 6.99 5.45
N GLY A 430 -2.73 8.13 5.60
CA GLY A 430 -3.76 8.28 6.61
C GLY A 430 -4.46 9.63 6.59
N ASN A 431 -5.24 9.87 7.63
CA ASN A 431 -5.98 11.11 7.81
C ASN A 431 -5.27 11.96 8.86
N TRP A 432 -5.48 13.27 8.76
CA TRP A 432 -5.08 14.22 9.79
C TRP A 432 -6.30 15.03 10.27
N PHE A 433 -6.25 15.48 11.52
CA PHE A 433 -7.34 16.18 12.18
C PHE A 433 -6.81 17.06 13.32
N ALA A 434 -7.59 18.04 13.78
CA ALA A 434 -7.20 18.84 14.94
C ALA A 434 -7.40 18.05 16.21
N ARG A 435 -6.49 18.23 17.15
CA ARG A 435 -6.53 17.56 18.44
C ARG A 435 -7.84 17.79 19.19
N TYR A 436 -8.41 19.00 19.11
CA TYR A 436 -9.66 19.35 19.80
C TYR A 436 -10.87 18.55 19.30
N ALA A 437 -10.87 18.11 18.03
CA ALA A 437 -11.92 17.26 17.47
C ALA A 437 -11.94 15.85 18.10
N ALA A 438 -10.81 15.34 18.58
CA ALA A 438 -10.72 14.02 19.22
C ALA A 438 -11.26 14.01 20.66
N ILE A 439 -11.17 15.13 21.38
CA ILE A 439 -11.53 15.22 22.80
C ILE A 439 -13.05 15.37 22.98
N LYS A 440 -13.74 16.13 22.11
CA LYS A 440 -15.17 16.44 22.28
C LYS A 440 -16.14 15.46 21.62
N GLY A 441 -15.65 14.47 20.85
CA GLY A 441 -16.53 13.57 20.07
C GLY A 441 -17.37 14.28 19.01
N ALA A 442 -17.13 15.58 18.84
CA ALA A 442 -17.70 16.47 17.85
C ALA A 442 -16.55 17.28 17.29
N VAL A 443 -16.55 17.40 15.97
CA VAL A 443 -15.58 18.18 15.22
C VAL A 443 -15.76 19.65 15.56
N SER A 444 -15.04 20.14 16.56
CA SER A 444 -14.83 21.58 16.78
C SER A 444 -13.38 21.90 16.47
N TYR A 445 -13.16 22.49 15.28
CA TYR A 445 -11.97 23.23 14.87
C TYR A 445 -12.20 24.72 15.19
N PRO A 446 -11.17 25.53 15.49
CA PRO A 446 -9.86 25.60 14.82
C PRO A 446 -8.80 24.59 15.27
#